data_AF-A0A094CBJ9-F1
#
_entry.id   AF-A0A094CBJ9-F1
#
_cell.length_a   1.000
_cell.length_b   1.000
_cell.length_c   1.000
_cell.angle_alpha   90.00
_cell.angle_beta   90.00
_cell.angle_gamma   90.00
#
_symmetry.space_group_name_H-M   'P 1'
#
loop_
_entity.id
_entity.type
_entity.pdbx_description
1 polymer ?
#
loop_
_entity_poly.entity_id
_entity_poly.type
_entity_poly.pdbx_seq_one_letter_code
_entity_poly.pdbx_strand_id
1 'polypeptide(L)'
;WSGWGSREGRYAQRPYASFVKSMRENWAYLVEEDIAPVWVGELGAPRDPGEGDARYWEHLMMFLKKIDASFAYWAINPRKPKDGEDETYSLVGDDWETPVLDYRMKDMLELMKGMD
;
A
#
# COMPACT_ATOMS: atom_id res chain seq x y z
N TRP A 1 -6.11 9.26 2.58
CA TRP A 1 -7.18 8.88 1.64
C TRP A 1 -7.09 7.37 1.40
N SER A 2 -7.70 6.55 2.26
CA SER A 2 -7.87 5.09 2.07
C SER A 2 -9.12 4.77 1.22
N GLY A 3 -9.48 5.71 0.32
CA GLY A 3 -10.81 5.89 -0.27
C GLY A 3 -11.23 4.89 -1.34
N TRP A 4 -10.43 3.86 -1.62
CA TRP A 4 -10.86 2.77 -2.48
C TRP A 4 -11.88 1.93 -1.69
N GLY A 5 -13.15 2.22 -1.90
CA GLY A 5 -14.23 1.31 -1.52
C GLY A 5 -14.47 0.29 -2.62
N SER A 6 -14.86 -0.92 -2.26
CA SER A 6 -15.52 -1.84 -3.18
C SER A 6 -17.04 -1.72 -3.02
N ARG A 7 -17.80 -2.55 -3.75
CA ARG A 7 -19.26 -2.70 -3.53
C ARG A 7 -19.61 -3.02 -2.07
N GLU A 8 -18.69 -3.61 -1.31
CA GLU A 8 -18.85 -4.00 0.09
C GLU A 8 -18.40 -2.92 1.10
N GLY A 9 -18.06 -1.71 0.62
CA GLY A 9 -17.68 -0.58 1.47
C GLY A 9 -16.19 -0.25 1.47
N ARG A 10 -15.78 0.68 2.35
CA ARG A 10 -14.41 1.19 2.44
C ARG A 10 -13.45 0.16 3.02
N TYR A 11 -12.28 -0.06 2.41
CA TYR A 11 -11.28 -0.96 2.97
C TYR A 11 -10.88 -0.63 4.42
N ALA A 12 -10.93 0.65 4.79
CA ALA A 12 -10.70 1.15 6.15
C ALA A 12 -11.54 0.47 7.26
N GLN A 13 -12.66 -0.16 6.92
CA GLN A 13 -13.61 -0.76 7.88
C GLN A 13 -13.81 -2.26 7.67
N ARG A 14 -13.23 -2.84 6.62
CA ARG A 14 -13.52 -4.22 6.22
C ARG A 14 -12.65 -5.21 6.99
N PRO A 15 -13.18 -6.39 7.39
CA PRO A 15 -12.37 -7.50 7.88
C PRO A 15 -11.40 -8.00 6.80
N TYR A 16 -10.29 -8.61 7.22
CA TYR A 16 -9.25 -9.12 6.32
C TYR A 16 -9.80 -10.06 5.23
N ALA A 17 -10.70 -10.99 5.58
CA ALA A 17 -11.27 -11.92 4.60
C ALA A 17 -12.02 -11.21 3.46
N SER A 18 -12.74 -10.13 3.78
CA SER A 18 -13.45 -9.30 2.80
C SER A 18 -12.47 -8.49 1.95
N PHE A 19 -11.39 -7.97 2.55
CA PHE A 19 -10.29 -7.33 1.83
C PHE A 19 -9.63 -8.27 0.80
N VAL A 20 -9.23 -9.47 1.23
CA VAL A 20 -8.61 -10.50 0.38
C VAL A 20 -9.49 -10.89 -0.79
N LYS A 21 -10.80 -11.08 -0.54
CA LYS A 21 -11.77 -11.38 -1.61
C LYS A 21 -11.72 -10.33 -2.71
N SER A 22 -11.67 -9.04 -2.36
CA SER A 22 -11.57 -7.98 -3.36
C SER A 22 -10.22 -7.96 -4.08
N MET A 23 -9.10 -8.26 -3.41
CA MET A 23 -7.81 -8.34 -4.11
C MET A 23 -7.84 -9.44 -5.19
N ARG A 24 -8.36 -10.62 -4.83
CA ARG A 24 -8.54 -11.76 -5.75
C ARG A 24 -9.46 -11.45 -6.91
N GLU A 25 -10.63 -10.89 -6.64
CA GLU A 25 -11.62 -10.57 -7.68
C GLU A 25 -11.13 -9.51 -8.66
N ASN A 26 -10.32 -8.55 -8.21
CA ASN A 26 -9.94 -7.41 -9.07
C ASN A 26 -8.65 -7.65 -9.86
N TRP A 27 -7.66 -8.36 -9.30
CA TRP A 27 -6.36 -8.49 -9.97
C TRP A 27 -5.57 -9.73 -9.58
N ALA A 28 -5.67 -10.21 -8.33
CA ALA A 28 -4.77 -11.27 -7.86
C ALA A 28 -5.04 -12.63 -8.52
N TYR A 29 -6.23 -12.85 -9.10
CA TYR A 29 -6.48 -14.01 -9.95
C TYR A 29 -5.49 -14.12 -11.12
N LEU A 30 -4.96 -12.98 -11.63
CA LEU A 30 -3.97 -13.00 -12.71
C LEU A 30 -2.68 -13.71 -12.30
N VAL A 31 -2.27 -13.55 -11.03
CA VAL A 31 -1.08 -14.20 -10.46
C VAL A 31 -1.42 -15.62 -10.00
N GLU A 32 -2.52 -15.79 -9.23
CA GLU A 32 -2.90 -17.09 -8.65
C GLU A 32 -3.24 -18.14 -9.72
N GLU A 33 -3.73 -17.73 -10.90
CA GLU A 33 -4.07 -18.61 -12.02
C GLU A 33 -2.99 -18.65 -13.12
N ASP A 34 -1.80 -18.09 -12.88
CA ASP A 34 -0.67 -18.05 -13.84
C ASP A 34 -1.03 -17.43 -15.21
N ILE A 35 -1.86 -16.38 -15.19
CA ILE A 35 -2.31 -15.68 -16.41
C ILE A 35 -1.29 -14.62 -16.82
N ALA A 36 -0.82 -13.81 -15.86
CA ALA A 36 0.15 -12.74 -16.10
C ALA A 36 0.86 -12.31 -14.81
N PRO A 37 2.12 -11.88 -14.89
CA PRO A 37 2.78 -11.23 -13.77
C PRO A 37 2.10 -9.90 -13.45
N VAL A 38 2.03 -9.55 -12.16
CA VAL A 38 1.42 -8.31 -11.70
C VAL A 38 2.45 -7.40 -11.03
N TRP A 39 2.41 -6.12 -11.41
CA TRP A 39 3.05 -5.02 -10.70
C TRP A 39 1.96 -4.11 -10.12
N VAL A 40 1.85 -4.06 -8.78
CA VAL A 40 1.00 -3.09 -8.08
C VAL A 40 1.62 -1.70 -8.25
N GLY A 41 1.14 -0.96 -9.24
CA GLY A 41 1.75 0.31 -9.68
C GLY A 41 1.68 1.44 -8.66
N GLU A 42 0.70 1.42 -7.76
CA GLU A 42 0.59 2.39 -6.66
C GLU A 42 0.04 1.72 -5.42
N LEU A 43 0.75 1.89 -4.31
CA LEU A 43 0.25 1.68 -2.96
C LEU A 43 0.82 2.75 -2.03
N GLY A 44 0.14 3.04 -0.93
CA GLY A 44 0.59 4.07 -0.01
C GLY A 44 -0.30 4.22 1.22
N ALA A 45 0.25 4.83 2.25
CA ALA A 45 -0.43 5.16 3.49
C ALA A 45 0.18 6.43 4.09
N PRO A 46 -0.57 7.21 4.89
CA PRO A 46 -0.05 8.42 5.52
C PRO A 46 0.99 8.09 6.58
N ARG A 47 2.00 8.95 6.75
CA ARG A 47 2.98 8.88 7.84
C ARG A 47 2.32 8.75 9.22
N ASP A 48 1.23 9.49 9.43
CA ASP A 48 0.44 9.51 10.65
C ASP A 48 -0.95 8.88 10.39
N PRO A 49 -1.11 7.55 10.50
CA PRO A 49 -2.36 6.88 10.16
C PRO A 49 -3.41 7.01 11.25
N GLY A 50 -4.66 7.25 10.84
CA GLY A 50 -5.81 6.93 11.67
C GLY A 50 -6.09 5.42 11.66
N GLU A 51 -7.03 4.96 12.51
CA GLU A 51 -7.36 3.53 12.65
C GLU A 51 -7.69 2.84 11.31
N GLY A 52 -8.43 3.54 10.44
CA GLY A 52 -8.83 3.01 9.13
C GLY A 52 -7.66 2.87 8.16
N ASP A 53 -6.72 3.82 8.17
CA ASP A 53 -5.54 3.78 7.30
C ASP A 53 -4.57 2.67 7.79
N ALA A 54 -4.40 2.55 9.10
CA ALA A 54 -3.61 1.47 9.71
C ALA A 54 -4.17 0.09 9.36
N ARG A 55 -5.49 -0.10 9.46
CA ARG A 55 -6.16 -1.36 9.09
C ARG A 55 -6.00 -1.68 7.61
N TYR A 56 -6.17 -0.70 6.73
CA TYR A 56 -5.95 -0.88 5.29
C TYR A 56 -4.51 -1.33 5.01
N TRP A 57 -3.54 -0.64 5.60
CA TRP A 57 -2.13 -0.94 5.40
C TRP A 57 -1.76 -2.33 5.91
N GLU A 58 -2.19 -2.68 7.13
CA GLU A 58 -1.97 -4.00 7.71
C GLU A 58 -2.51 -5.11 6.81
N HIS A 59 -3.77 -5.00 6.37
CA HIS A 59 -4.37 -5.99 5.47
C HIS A 59 -3.65 -6.07 4.12
N LEU A 60 -3.23 -4.94 3.56
CA LEU A 60 -2.48 -4.92 2.31
C LEU A 60 -1.13 -5.63 2.47
N MET A 61 -0.36 -5.30 3.51
CA MET A 61 0.94 -5.93 3.76
C MET A 61 0.79 -7.43 4.03
N MET A 62 -0.21 -7.83 4.82
CA MET A 62 -0.53 -9.26 5.06
C MET A 62 -0.85 -10.01 3.76
N PHE A 63 -1.52 -9.35 2.82
CA PHE A 63 -1.86 -9.94 1.53
C PHE A 63 -0.66 -10.00 0.59
N LEU A 64 0.10 -8.90 0.47
CA LEU A 64 1.28 -8.82 -0.39
C LEU A 64 2.38 -9.79 0.02
N LYS A 65 2.50 -10.11 1.31
CA LYS A 65 3.39 -11.18 1.81
C LYS A 65 3.03 -12.58 1.30
N LYS A 66 1.86 -12.79 0.69
CA LYS A 66 1.35 -14.12 0.28
C LYS A 66 1.20 -14.28 -1.23
N ILE A 67 1.53 -13.25 -2.00
CA ILE A 67 1.35 -13.23 -3.45
C ILE A 67 2.64 -12.79 -4.12
N ASP A 68 2.96 -13.43 -5.23
CA ASP A 68 4.16 -13.11 -6.01
C ASP A 68 3.89 -11.90 -6.92
N ALA A 69 3.85 -10.71 -6.32
CA ALA A 69 3.63 -9.45 -7.03
C ALA A 69 4.67 -8.40 -6.61
N SER A 70 5.25 -7.74 -7.60
CA SER A 70 6.11 -6.56 -7.38
C SER A 70 5.25 -5.32 -7.12
N PHE A 71 5.83 -4.28 -6.52
CA PHE A 71 5.11 -3.04 -6.20
C PHE A 71 5.92 -1.78 -6.46
N ALA A 72 5.22 -0.67 -6.68
CA ALA A 72 5.75 0.68 -6.59
C ALA A 72 4.99 1.45 -5.51
N TYR A 73 5.70 2.33 -4.80
CA TYR A 73 5.14 3.12 -3.71
C TYR A 73 4.79 4.53 -4.18
N TRP A 74 3.62 5.00 -3.78
CA TRP A 74 3.21 6.39 -3.90
C TRP A 74 2.99 7.01 -2.51
N ALA A 75 3.67 8.09 -2.11
CA ALA A 75 4.54 8.96 -2.89
C ALA A 75 5.98 8.95 -2.36
N ILE A 76 6.96 9.12 -3.24
CA ILE A 76 8.32 9.45 -2.82
C ILE A 76 8.38 10.92 -2.40
N ASN A 77 7.76 11.81 -3.18
CA ASN A 77 7.89 13.26 -3.05
C ASN A 77 7.41 13.80 -1.68
N PRO A 78 8.12 14.77 -1.08
CA PRO A 78 7.75 15.39 0.20
C PRO A 78 6.56 16.35 0.10
N ARG A 79 6.31 16.91 -1.09
CA ARG A 79 5.29 17.93 -1.34
C ARG A 79 4.38 17.53 -2.49
N LYS A 80 3.11 17.91 -2.39
CA LYS A 80 2.15 17.80 -3.50
C LYS A 80 2.53 18.80 -4.60
N PRO A 81 2.38 18.44 -5.89
CA PRO A 81 2.68 19.35 -6.99
C PRO A 81 1.80 20.60 -7.00
N LYS A 82 0.56 20.46 -6.50
CA LYS A 82 -0.38 21.55 -6.38
C LYS A 82 -0.18 22.24 -5.03
N ASP A 83 0.11 23.54 -5.08
CA ASP A 83 0.21 24.45 -3.94
C ASP A 83 1.28 24.12 -2.88
N GLY A 84 2.10 23.08 -3.08
CA GLY A 84 3.24 22.75 -2.21
C GLY A 84 2.83 22.23 -0.82
N GLU A 85 1.60 21.72 -0.70
CA GLU A 85 1.13 21.10 0.55
C GLU A 85 1.99 19.89 0.93
N ASP A 86 2.07 19.57 2.22
CA ASP A 86 2.74 18.36 2.70
C ASP A 86 2.14 17.12 2.01
N GLU A 87 3.00 16.30 1.41
CA GLU A 87 2.59 14.97 0.98
C GLU A 87 2.68 14.02 2.17
N THR A 88 1.54 13.79 2.82
CA THR A 88 1.43 12.88 3.96
C THR A 88 1.94 11.47 3.65
N TYR A 89 2.02 11.07 2.37
CA TYR A 89 2.49 9.74 1.97
C TYR A 89 3.99 9.72 1.69
N SER A 90 4.70 10.85 1.76
CA SER A 90 6.13 10.93 1.40
C SER A 90 7.02 9.89 2.09
N LEU A 91 8.01 9.40 1.35
CA LEU A 91 9.11 8.58 1.85
C LEU A 91 10.40 9.36 2.10
N VAL A 92 10.49 10.63 1.70
CA VAL A 92 11.64 11.49 2.02
C VAL A 92 11.23 12.82 2.65
N GLY A 93 12.17 13.49 3.31
CA GLY A 93 12.03 14.85 3.79
C GLY A 93 12.07 15.89 2.66
N ASP A 94 11.84 17.16 3.01
CA ASP A 94 11.90 18.29 2.06
C ASP A 94 13.27 18.50 1.42
N ASP A 95 14.32 17.95 2.03
CA ASP A 95 15.68 17.94 1.48
C ASP A 95 15.86 16.95 0.32
N TRP A 96 14.86 16.12 0.02
CA TRP A 96 14.90 15.04 -0.97
C TRP A 96 15.95 13.95 -0.71
N GLU A 97 16.56 13.95 0.47
CA GLU A 97 17.66 13.06 0.84
C GLU A 97 17.32 12.23 2.07
N THR A 98 16.72 12.84 3.10
CA THR A 98 16.45 12.19 4.38
C THR A 98 15.26 11.24 4.27
N PRO A 99 15.43 9.92 4.47
CA PRO A 99 14.32 8.97 4.43
C PRO A 99 13.39 9.14 5.63
N VAL A 100 12.10 8.93 5.41
CA VAL A 100 11.09 8.81 6.48
C VAL A 100 11.14 7.37 7.02
N LEU A 101 11.68 7.21 8.22
CA LEU A 101 11.85 5.92 8.88
C LEU A 101 10.66 5.58 9.78
N ASP A 102 9.59 5.05 9.18
CA ASP A 102 8.37 4.68 9.89
C ASP A 102 7.89 3.26 9.56
N TYR A 103 6.68 2.91 10.03
CA TYR A 103 6.06 1.61 9.84
C TYR A 103 5.97 1.20 8.36
N ARG A 104 5.78 2.16 7.45
CA ARG A 104 5.66 1.91 6.01
C ARG A 104 6.99 1.45 5.45
N MET A 105 8.07 2.15 5.79
CA MET A 105 9.43 1.77 5.39
C MET A 105 9.80 0.39 5.95
N LYS A 106 9.48 0.13 7.22
CA LYS A 106 9.71 -1.19 7.83
C LYS A 106 8.99 -2.30 7.06
N ASP A 107 7.68 -2.16 6.84
CA ASP A 107 6.87 -3.21 6.21
C ASP A 107 7.27 -3.44 4.75
N MET A 108 7.61 -2.37 4.01
CA MET A 108 8.13 -2.49 2.64
C MET A 108 9.49 -3.18 2.59
N LEU A 109 10.40 -2.92 3.54
CA LEU A 109 11.66 -3.64 3.63
C LEU A 109 11.46 -5.12 3.93
N GLU A 110 10.42 -5.48 4.70
CA GLU A 110 10.04 -6.88 4.90
C GLU A 110 9.53 -7.53 3.61
N LEU A 111 8.73 -6.82 2.80
CA LEU A 111 8.29 -7.32 1.48
C LEU A 111 9.48 -7.52 0.53
N MET A 112 10.41 -6.58 0.47
CA MET A 112 11.57 -6.63 -0.44
C MET A 112 12.56 -7.76 -0.12
N LYS A 113 12.64 -8.19 1.14
CA LYS A 113 13.49 -9.33 1.53
C LYS A 113 12.95 -10.66 1.02
N GLY A 114 11.68 -10.72 0.62
CA GLY A 114 11.03 -11.95 0.20
C GLY A 114 10.69 -12.88 1.37
N MET A 115 10.03 -13.98 1.05
CA MET A 115 9.86 -15.10 1.98
C MET A 115 11.12 -15.96 1.91
N ASP A 116 11.87 -16.04 3.01
CA ASP A 116 12.93 -17.04 3.20
C ASP A 116 12.36 -18.48 3.15
#